data_AF-A0A1G6WYJ5-F1
#
_entry.id   AF-A0A1G6WYJ5-F1
#
_cell.length_a   1.000
_cell.length_b   1.000
_cell.length_c   1.000
_cell.angle_alpha   90.00
_cell.angle_beta   90.00
_cell.angle_gamma   90.00
#
_symmetry.space_group_name_H-M   'P 1'
#
loop_
_entity.id
_entity.type
_entity.pdbx_description
1 polymer ?
#
loop_
_entity_poly.entity_id
_entity_poly.type
_entity_poly.pdbx_seq_one_letter_code
_entity_poly.pdbx_strand_id
1 'polypeptide(L)' 'HSFKGTSGSVTYADSTMAVNGCAGYAQARSFATVTVNTDTVTSTTTLWGQPFSIG' A
#
# COMPACT_ATOMS: atom_id res chain seq x y z
N HIS A 1 -5.25 -2.42 10.08
CA HIS A 1 -5.23 -1.55 11.27
C HIS A 1 -6.08 -0.32 11.00
N SER A 2 -6.99 0.05 11.92
CA SER A 2 -7.90 1.20 11.79
C SER A 2 -7.53 2.23 12.85
N PHE A 3 -7.32 3.48 12.44
CA PHE A 3 -7.00 4.58 13.35
C PHE A 3 -8.24 5.46 13.56
N LYS A 4 -8.44 5.95 14.79
CA LYS A 4 -9.44 6.98 15.11
C LYS A 4 -8.73 8.26 15.51
N GLY A 5 -8.94 9.35 14.75
CA GLY A 5 -8.25 10.63 14.90
C GLY A 5 -7.76 11.18 13.56
N THR A 6 -7.20 12.39 13.55
CA THR A 6 -6.71 13.06 12.33
C THR A 6 -5.36 12.53 11.83
N SER A 7 -4.68 11.70 12.61
CA SER A 7 -3.35 11.17 12.29
C SER A 7 -3.21 9.71 12.72
N GLY A 8 -2.66 8.89 11.84
CA GLY A 8 -2.29 7.50 12.12
C GLY A 8 -1.20 7.07 11.16
N SER A 9 -0.14 6.46 11.68
CA SER A 9 0.97 5.95 10.88
C SER A 9 0.97 4.43 10.91
N VAL A 10 0.98 3.80 9.74
CA VAL A 10 1.31 2.38 9.59
C VAL A 10 2.72 2.29 9.05
N THR A 11 3.54 1.44 9.67
CA THR A 11 4.85 1.08 9.13
C THR A 11 4.83 -0.42 8.93
N TYR A 12 5.02 -0.85 7.69
CA TYR A 12 5.21 -2.26 7.34
C TYR A 12 6.71 -2.46 7.13
N ALA A 13 7.32 -3.32 7.94
CA ALA A 13 8.70 -3.78 7.78
C ALA A 13 8.68 -5.29 7.56
N ASP A 14 9.62 -5.81 6.78
CA ASP A 14 9.81 -7.25 6.56
C ASP A 14 8.63 -8.01 5.92
N SER A 15 7.81 -7.34 5.12
CA SER A 15 6.80 -8.01 4.30
C SER A 15 7.48 -8.85 3.22
N THR A 16 7.47 -10.18 3.39
CA THR A 16 8.03 -11.11 2.40
C THR A 16 7.20 -11.06 1.12
N MET A 17 7.76 -10.46 0.07
CA MET A 17 7.14 -10.35 -1.26
C MET A 17 7.69 -11.47 -2.14
N ALA A 18 6.98 -12.60 -2.22
CA ALA A 18 7.35 -13.71 -3.10
C ALA A 18 6.74 -13.50 -4.49
N VAL A 19 7.56 -13.12 -5.47
CA VAL A 19 7.21 -13.17 -6.90
C VAL A 19 7.59 -14.55 -7.43
N ASN A 20 6.62 -15.46 -7.50
CA ASN A 20 6.83 -16.79 -8.06
C ASN A 20 6.56 -16.75 -9.58
N GLY A 21 7.59 -16.97 -10.39
CA GLY A 21 7.45 -17.18 -11.84
C GLY A 21 7.78 -15.99 -12.76
N CYS A 22 8.55 -14.99 -12.34
CA CYS A 22 9.05 -13.98 -13.28
C CYS A 22 10.25 -14.51 -14.06
N ALA A 23 10.06 -14.76 -15.35
CA ALA A 23 11.07 -15.18 -16.31
C ALA A 23 12.08 -14.07 -16.67
N GLY A 24 12.58 -13.33 -15.66
CA GLY A 24 13.67 -12.35 -15.78
C GLY A 24 13.28 -10.87 -15.66
N TYR A 25 11.99 -10.52 -15.50
CA TYR A 25 11.56 -9.16 -15.18
C TYR A 25 10.36 -9.19 -14.23
N ALA A 26 10.56 -8.74 -12.99
CA ALA A 26 9.56 -8.53 -11.97
C ALA A 26 9.60 -7.05 -11.57
N GLN A 27 8.47 -6.35 -11.68
CA GLN A 27 8.34 -4.96 -11.28
C GLN A 27 7.37 -4.86 -10.09
N ALA A 28 7.81 -4.23 -9.01
CA ALA A 28 6.95 -3.94 -7.87
C ALA A 28 6.66 -2.44 -7.78
N ARG A 29 5.58 -2.11 -7.08
CA ARG A 29 5.22 -0.73 -6.78
C ARG A 29 4.68 -0.65 -5.37
N SER A 30 5.22 0.26 -4.58
CA SER A 30 4.67 0.60 -3.27
C SER A 30 3.33 1.32 -3.45
N PHE A 31 2.31 0.91 -2.69
CA PHE A 31 1.02 1.60 -2.64
C PHE A 31 0.57 1.78 -1.20
N ALA A 32 -0.11 2.87 -0.93
CA ALA A 32 -0.75 3.14 0.35
C ALA A 32 -2.20 3.57 0.10
N THR A 33 -3.15 2.80 0.64
CA THR A 33 -4.58 3.09 0.53
C THR A 33 -5.09 3.65 1.85
N VAL A 34 -5.67 4.84 1.81
CA VAL A 34 -6.31 5.49 2.95
C VAL A 34 -7.81 5.52 2.70
N THR A 35 -8.58 4.89 3.59
CA THR A 35 -10.04 4.93 3.58
C THR A 35 -10.53 5.68 4.80
N VAL A 36 -11.26 6.77 4.57
CA VAL A 36 -11.90 7.60 5.58
C VAL A 36 -13.39 7.31 5.55
N ASN A 37 -13.92 6.71 6.62
CA ASN A 37 -15.36 6.51 6.79
C ASN A 37 -15.91 7.57 7.76
N THR A 38 -16.89 8.34 7.30
CA THR A 38 -17.77 9.15 8.14
C THR A 38 -19.20 8.60 8.08
N ASP A 39 -20.11 9.06 8.94
CA ASP A 39 -21.51 8.56 9.01
C ASP A 39 -22.29 8.69 7.69
N THR A 40 -21.82 9.54 6.78
CA THR A 40 -22.51 9.85 5.52
C THR A 40 -21.66 9.63 4.26
N VAL A 41 -20.33 9.54 4.38
CA VAL A 41 -19.43 9.42 3.22
C VAL A 41 -18.24 8.52 3.53
N THR A 42 -17.95 7.62 2.58
CA THR A 42 -16.69 6.90 2.52
C THR A 42 -15.81 7.51 1.44
N SER A 43 -14.63 8.00 1.80
CA SER A 43 -13.64 8.51 0.86
C SER A 43 -12.41 7.61 0.87
N THR A 44 -12.02 7.09 -0.29
CA THR A 44 -10.84 6.23 -0.45
C THR A 44 -9.84 6.91 -1.37
N THR A 45 -8.61 7.12 -0.88
CA THR A 45 -7.50 7.66 -1.65
C THR A 45 -6.35 6.67 -1.67
N THR A 46 -5.89 6.29 -2.85
CA THR A 46 -4.73 5.41 -3.03
C THR A 46 -3.57 6.22 -3.56
N LEU A 47 -2.48 6.28 -2.79
CA LEU A 47 -1.21 6.87 -3.21
C LEU A 47 -0.31 5.79 -3.78
N TRP A 48 0.20 6.03 -4.99
CA TRP A 48 1.10 5.14 -5.69
C TRP A 48 2.51 5.71 -5.67
N GLY A 49 3.47 4.94 -5.16
CA GLY A 49 4.89 5.30 -5.23
C GLY A 49 5.48 5.02 -6.61
N GLN A 50 6.75 5.42 -6.77
CA GLN A 50 7.53 5.12 -7.97
C GLN A 50 7.73 3.60 -8.07
N PRO A 51 7.52 2.99 -9.25
CA PRO A 51 7.79 1.58 -9.43
C PRO A 51 9.29 1.29 -9.36
N PHE A 52 9.63 0.10 -8.88
CA PHE A 52 11.01 -0.39 -8.77
C PHE A 52 11.11 -1.80 -9.36
N SER A 53 12.26 -2.13 -9.93
CA SER A 53 12.53 -3.50 -10.38
C SER A 53 12.88 -4.37 -9.17
N ILE A 54 12.39 -5.60 -9.15
CA ILE A 54 12.73 -6.60 -8.13
C ILE A 54 13.42 -7.84 -8.75
N GLY A 55 13.87 -7.71 -9.99
CA GLY A 55 14.60 -8.73 -10.74
C GLY A 55 14.29 -8.62 -12.21
#